data_AF-A0A1N7Q2Q6-F1
#
_entry.id   AF-A0A1N7Q2Q6-F1
#
_cell.length_a   1.000
_cell.length_b   1.000
_cell.length_c   1.000
_cell.angle_alpha   90.00
_cell.angle_beta   90.00
_cell.angle_gamma   90.00
#
_symmetry.space_group_name_H-M   'P 1'
#
loop_
_entity.id
_entity.type
_entity.pdbx_description
1 polymer ?
#
loop_
_entity_poly.entity_id
_entity_poly.type
_entity_poly.pdbx_seq_one_letter_code
_entity_poly.pdbx_strand_id
1 'polypeptide(L)'
;MRLAPGTVPNALIDVLCDGETHYLDALCETMIYSKEQIIRAAVKLADHGLMDRHSEPGEYRLSERGLIQVRNGFRVNSGPAKAHGKIRRQHDTFRVRAWKAMRVLGIFTMGEVISAAERGEADPNYNLRHYLRVLVAAGYVIDLTSKVQGTKLTSPGFKRFRLIKNTGALAPVYRPRPKVLFDFNTGIEIKIGEAKPCP
;
A
#
# COMPACT_ATOMS: atom_id res chain seq x y z
N MET A 1 16.37 -15.34 7.06
CA MET A 1 16.81 -14.80 5.76
C MET A 1 15.57 -14.49 4.90
N ARG A 2 15.42 -13.27 4.36
CA ARG A 2 14.30 -12.94 3.45
C ARG A 2 14.70 -13.33 2.02
N LEU A 3 14.13 -14.42 1.50
CA LEU A 3 14.31 -14.84 0.12
C LEU A 3 13.50 -13.96 -0.83
N ALA A 4 13.98 -13.79 -2.06
CA ALA A 4 13.22 -13.09 -3.08
C ALA A 4 11.90 -13.83 -3.38
N PRO A 5 10.82 -13.12 -3.72
CA PRO A 5 9.55 -13.78 -3.98
C PRO A 5 9.69 -14.62 -5.27
N GLY A 6 9.30 -15.89 -5.19
CA GLY A 6 9.46 -16.83 -6.31
C GLY A 6 10.69 -17.73 -6.21
N THR A 7 11.67 -17.44 -5.33
CA THR A 7 12.87 -18.29 -5.15
C THR A 7 12.50 -19.73 -4.79
N VAL A 8 11.77 -19.94 -3.68
CA VAL A 8 11.39 -21.29 -3.23
C VAL A 8 10.40 -21.96 -4.20
N PRO A 9 9.34 -21.28 -4.71
CA PRO A 9 8.47 -21.87 -5.73
C PRO A 9 9.17 -22.30 -7.02
N ASN A 10 10.16 -21.54 -7.51
CA ASN A 10 10.89 -21.90 -8.72
C ASN A 10 11.84 -23.07 -8.48
N ALA A 11 12.54 -23.09 -7.33
CA ALA A 11 13.34 -24.24 -6.97
C ALA A 11 12.49 -25.51 -6.82
N LEU A 12 11.28 -25.39 -6.28
CA LEU A 12 10.34 -26.50 -6.19
C LEU A 12 9.84 -26.96 -7.57
N ILE A 13 9.59 -26.03 -8.50
CA ILE A 13 9.28 -26.36 -9.91
C ILE A 13 10.42 -27.15 -10.55
N ASP A 14 11.67 -26.74 -10.32
CA ASP A 14 12.84 -27.38 -10.93
C ASP A 14 13.03 -28.82 -10.44
N VAL A 15 12.61 -29.15 -9.21
CA VAL A 15 12.61 -30.53 -8.69
C VAL A 15 11.44 -31.34 -9.25
N LEU A 16 10.23 -30.76 -9.26
CA LEU A 16 9.00 -31.48 -9.64
C LEU A 16 8.76 -31.54 -11.17
N CYS A 17 9.69 -31.05 -11.99
CA CYS A 17 9.51 -31.00 -13.45
C CYS A 17 9.60 -32.37 -14.13
N ASP A 18 10.06 -33.40 -13.40
CA ASP A 18 10.05 -34.81 -13.80
C ASP A 18 8.64 -35.38 -13.93
N GLY A 19 7.65 -34.78 -13.23
CA GLY A 19 6.26 -35.23 -13.22
C GLY A 19 5.99 -36.35 -12.21
N GLU A 20 6.97 -36.73 -11.41
CA GLU A 20 6.84 -37.77 -10.38
C GLU A 20 6.31 -37.19 -9.06
N THR A 21 5.83 -38.06 -8.18
CA THR A 21 5.41 -37.67 -6.84
C THR A 21 6.61 -37.58 -5.91
N HIS A 22 6.79 -36.43 -5.25
CA HIS A 22 7.82 -36.21 -4.24
C HIS A 22 7.21 -36.00 -2.87
N TYR A 23 7.80 -36.63 -1.85
CA TYR A 23 7.36 -36.51 -0.45
C TYR A 23 8.07 -35.36 0.26
N LEU A 24 7.38 -34.71 1.20
CA LEU A 24 7.90 -33.56 1.94
C LEU A 24 9.26 -33.81 2.60
N ASP A 25 9.45 -34.99 3.18
CA ASP A 25 10.68 -35.32 3.91
C ASP A 25 11.87 -35.43 2.92
N ALA A 26 11.66 -36.09 1.78
CA ALA A 26 12.66 -36.16 0.70
C ALA A 26 13.00 -34.78 0.11
N LEU A 27 11.99 -33.90 -0.02
CA LEU A 27 12.21 -32.51 -0.44
C LEU A 27 13.02 -31.72 0.60
N CYS A 28 12.79 -31.96 1.91
CA CYS A 28 13.55 -31.31 2.98
C CYS A 28 15.01 -31.80 3.04
N GLU A 29 15.28 -33.04 2.67
CA GLU A 29 16.64 -33.59 2.58
C GLU A 29 17.39 -33.05 1.35
N THR A 30 16.69 -32.90 0.23
CA THR A 30 17.30 -32.50 -1.04
C THR A 30 17.45 -30.98 -1.17
N MET A 31 16.52 -30.21 -0.63
CA MET A 31 16.48 -28.75 -0.77
C MET A 31 17.06 -28.04 0.46
N ILE A 32 17.75 -26.93 0.23
CA ILE A 32 18.29 -26.07 1.31
C ILE A 32 17.22 -25.24 2.05
N TYR A 33 15.93 -25.54 1.88
CA TYR A 33 14.81 -24.75 2.38
C TYR A 33 14.10 -25.45 3.53
N SER A 34 13.54 -24.66 4.45
CA SER A 34 12.80 -25.24 5.58
C SER A 34 11.47 -25.85 5.13
N LYS A 35 10.95 -26.79 5.92
CA LYS A 35 9.62 -27.40 5.73
C LYS A 35 8.53 -26.36 5.50
N GLU A 36 8.49 -25.28 6.27
CA GLU A 36 7.50 -24.21 6.14
C GLU A 36 7.66 -23.44 4.81
N GLN A 37 8.89 -23.27 4.32
CA GLN A 37 9.15 -22.61 3.06
C GLN A 37 8.66 -23.45 1.87
N ILE A 38 8.91 -24.77 1.92
CA ILE A 38 8.45 -25.72 0.90
C ILE A 38 6.92 -25.78 0.89
N ILE A 39 6.27 -25.92 2.05
CA ILE A 39 4.80 -25.93 2.16
C ILE A 39 4.20 -24.65 1.58
N ARG A 40 4.71 -23.47 1.97
CA ARG A 40 4.21 -22.19 1.45
C ARG A 40 4.42 -22.05 -0.06
N ALA A 41 5.53 -22.57 -0.58
CA ALA A 41 5.79 -22.59 -2.01
C ALA A 41 4.79 -23.49 -2.75
N ALA A 42 4.52 -24.68 -2.22
CA ALA A 42 3.55 -25.61 -2.79
C ALA A 42 2.13 -25.04 -2.79
N VAL A 43 1.67 -24.44 -1.68
CA VAL A 43 0.38 -23.74 -1.62
C VAL A 43 0.28 -22.68 -2.72
N LYS A 44 1.35 -21.89 -2.91
CA LYS A 44 1.38 -20.87 -3.96
C LYS A 44 1.29 -21.47 -5.37
N LEU A 45 1.96 -22.59 -5.63
CA LEU A 45 1.86 -23.29 -6.92
C LEU A 45 0.46 -23.88 -7.14
N ALA A 46 -0.15 -24.43 -6.08
CA ALA A 46 -1.53 -24.91 -6.11
C ALA A 46 -2.54 -23.77 -6.39
N ASP A 47 -2.36 -22.59 -5.81
CA ASP A 47 -3.18 -21.40 -6.09
C ASP A 47 -3.06 -20.94 -7.56
N HIS A 48 -1.91 -21.19 -8.19
CA HIS A 48 -1.70 -20.97 -9.63
C HIS A 48 -2.27 -22.11 -10.52
N GLY A 49 -2.81 -23.17 -9.92
CA GLY A 49 -3.33 -24.35 -10.62
C GLY A 49 -2.23 -25.21 -11.25
N LEU A 50 -1.03 -25.22 -10.66
CA LEU A 50 0.14 -25.95 -11.16
C LEU A 50 0.38 -27.28 -10.45
N MET A 51 -0.25 -27.50 -9.29
CA MET A 51 -0.09 -28.75 -8.52
C MET A 51 -1.41 -29.51 -8.47
N ASP A 52 -1.29 -30.83 -8.39
CA ASP A 52 -2.41 -31.68 -8.06
C ASP A 52 -2.79 -31.52 -6.58
N ARG A 53 -4.08 -31.53 -6.29
CA ARG A 53 -4.59 -31.65 -4.92
C ARG A 53 -4.72 -33.13 -4.62
N HIS A 54 -3.65 -33.75 -4.16
CA HIS A 54 -3.69 -35.15 -3.73
C HIS A 54 -4.43 -35.30 -2.39
N SER A 55 -4.94 -36.51 -2.18
CA SER A 55 -5.74 -36.89 -1.01
C SER A 55 -4.89 -37.10 0.26
N GLU A 56 -3.58 -37.37 0.12
CA GLU A 56 -2.70 -37.65 1.25
C GLU A 56 -1.79 -36.47 1.62
N PRO A 57 -1.68 -36.12 2.93
CA PRO A 57 -0.79 -35.06 3.37
C PRO A 57 0.68 -35.36 3.08
N GLY A 58 1.38 -34.41 2.47
CA GLY A 58 2.85 -34.46 2.30
C GLY A 58 3.32 -34.90 0.91
N GLU A 59 2.40 -35.18 -0.02
CA GLU A 59 2.70 -35.48 -1.41
C GLU A 59 2.67 -34.23 -2.28
N TYR A 60 3.68 -34.07 -3.14
CA TYR A 60 3.83 -32.94 -4.04
C TYR A 60 4.11 -33.43 -5.46
N ARG A 61 3.25 -33.05 -6.40
CA ARG A 61 3.40 -33.31 -7.84
C ARG A 61 2.83 -32.15 -8.64
N LEU A 62 3.44 -31.84 -9.78
CA LEU A 62 2.84 -30.93 -10.75
C LEU A 62 1.64 -31.59 -11.42
N SER A 63 0.56 -30.83 -11.63
CA SER A 63 -0.55 -31.29 -12.47
C SER A 63 -0.10 -31.41 -13.92
N GLU A 64 -0.86 -32.12 -14.76
CA GLU A 64 -0.58 -32.19 -16.20
C GLU A 64 -0.49 -30.78 -16.82
N ARG A 65 -1.42 -29.90 -16.42
CA ARG A 65 -1.38 -28.46 -16.76
C ARG A 65 -0.11 -27.78 -16.25
N GLY A 66 0.29 -28.07 -15.01
CA GLY A 66 1.52 -27.55 -14.40
C GLY A 66 2.76 -27.94 -15.20
N LEU A 67 2.88 -29.20 -15.58
CA LEU A 67 3.98 -29.73 -16.39
C LEU A 67 4.06 -29.05 -17.75
N ILE A 68 2.92 -28.91 -18.45
CA ILE A 68 2.87 -28.20 -19.74
C ILE A 68 3.33 -26.75 -19.58
N GLN A 69 2.86 -26.04 -18.55
CA GLN A 69 3.25 -24.65 -18.32
C GLN A 69 4.73 -24.51 -17.99
N VAL A 70 5.27 -25.37 -17.11
CA VAL A 70 6.69 -25.36 -16.74
C VAL A 70 7.58 -25.68 -17.95
N ARG A 71 7.20 -26.66 -18.79
CA ARG A 71 7.89 -26.98 -20.05
C ARG A 71 7.88 -25.83 -21.04
N ASN A 72 6.80 -25.05 -21.07
CA ASN A 72 6.69 -23.81 -21.85
C ASN A 72 7.45 -22.62 -21.21
N GLY A 73 8.31 -22.86 -20.22
CA GLY A 73 9.16 -21.85 -19.59
C GLY A 73 8.48 -21.05 -18.49
N PHE A 74 7.31 -21.47 -18.00
CA PHE A 74 6.67 -20.80 -16.87
C PHE A 74 7.59 -20.80 -15.64
N ARG A 75 7.70 -19.64 -15.01
CA ARG A 75 8.34 -19.46 -13.70
C ARG A 75 7.47 -18.56 -12.85
N VAL A 76 7.42 -18.83 -11.55
CA VAL A 76 6.77 -17.98 -10.57
C VAL A 76 7.58 -16.72 -10.42
N ASN A 77 7.14 -15.68 -11.12
CA ASN A 77 7.62 -14.34 -10.87
C ASN A 77 6.99 -13.81 -9.58
N SER A 78 7.72 -12.96 -8.85
CA SER A 78 7.08 -12.05 -7.92
C SER A 78 6.04 -11.26 -8.71
N GLY A 79 4.74 -11.50 -8.46
CA GLY A 79 3.68 -10.66 -9.00
C GLY A 79 4.04 -9.18 -8.75
N PRO A 80 3.59 -8.24 -9.60
CA PRO A 80 4.05 -6.87 -9.55
C PRO A 80 4.06 -6.36 -8.10
N ALA A 81 5.26 -6.03 -7.59
CA ALA A 81 5.45 -5.56 -6.22
C ALA A 81 4.74 -4.21 -5.95
N LYS A 82 4.09 -3.64 -6.97
CA LYS A 82 3.51 -2.31 -7.00
C LYS A 82 2.07 -2.43 -7.50
N ALA A 83 1.17 -1.71 -6.86
CA ALA A 83 -0.14 -1.43 -7.44
C ALA A 83 0.06 -0.64 -8.75
N HIS A 84 0.13 -1.29 -9.90
CA HIS A 84 0.24 -0.63 -11.22
C HIS A 84 -1.11 -0.07 -11.71
N GLY A 85 -1.90 0.51 -10.80
CA GLY A 85 -3.16 1.15 -11.12
C GLY A 85 -3.02 2.66 -11.30
N LYS A 86 -3.81 3.22 -12.24
CA LYS A 86 -4.13 4.65 -12.32
C LYS A 86 -4.58 5.14 -10.94
N ILE A 87 -4.12 6.32 -10.51
CA ILE A 87 -4.58 6.91 -9.24
C ILE A 87 -6.10 7.07 -9.36
N ARG A 88 -6.83 6.43 -8.45
CA ARG A 88 -8.30 6.48 -8.44
C ARG A 88 -8.76 7.61 -7.55
N ARG A 89 -9.76 8.35 -8.02
CA ARG A 89 -10.55 9.25 -7.20
C ARG A 89 -11.12 8.46 -6.02
N GLN A 90 -11.03 9.05 -4.84
CA GLN A 90 -11.59 8.48 -3.63
C GLN A 90 -12.98 9.08 -3.36
N HIS A 91 -13.91 8.26 -2.91
CA HIS A 91 -15.27 8.67 -2.53
C HIS A 91 -15.48 8.39 -1.05
N ASP A 92 -16.06 9.35 -0.34
CA ASP A 92 -16.44 9.27 1.08
C ASP A 92 -15.38 8.68 2.04
N THR A 93 -14.10 9.02 1.82
CA THR A 93 -13.04 8.72 2.79
C THR A 93 -12.88 9.87 3.79
N PHE A 94 -12.26 9.60 4.94
CA PHE A 94 -11.89 10.63 5.92
C PHE A 94 -11.21 11.85 5.28
N ARG A 95 -10.25 11.62 4.37
CA ARG A 95 -9.52 12.72 3.69
C ARG A 95 -10.40 13.54 2.75
N VAL A 96 -11.39 12.91 2.11
CA VAL A 96 -12.38 13.62 1.27
C VAL A 96 -13.24 14.54 2.13
N ARG A 97 -13.70 14.05 3.29
CA ARG A 97 -14.47 14.87 4.24
C ARG A 97 -13.61 15.96 4.88
N ALA A 98 -12.38 15.64 5.28
CA ALA A 98 -11.43 16.61 5.81
C ALA A 98 -11.13 17.71 4.80
N TRP A 99 -10.93 17.38 3.52
CA TRP A 99 -10.76 18.36 2.45
C TRP A 99 -11.98 19.29 2.33
N LYS A 100 -13.20 18.72 2.35
CA LYS A 100 -14.43 19.51 2.36
C LYS A 100 -14.47 20.47 3.56
N ALA A 101 -14.15 19.99 4.76
CA ALA A 101 -14.11 20.82 5.96
C ALA A 101 -13.08 21.97 5.83
N MET A 102 -11.86 21.67 5.39
CA MET A 102 -10.82 22.69 5.15
C MET A 102 -11.26 23.77 4.16
N ARG A 103 -11.96 23.39 3.09
CA ARG A 103 -12.48 24.34 2.09
C ARG A 103 -13.55 25.27 2.66
N VAL A 104 -14.41 24.75 3.53
CA VAL A 104 -15.47 25.53 4.17
C VAL A 104 -14.89 26.46 5.24
N LEU A 105 -13.96 25.96 6.06
CA LEU A 105 -13.35 26.72 7.15
C LEU A 105 -12.37 27.79 6.66
N GLY A 106 -11.56 27.48 5.62
CA GLY A 106 -10.52 28.35 5.08
C GLY A 106 -9.29 28.47 6.00
N ILE A 107 -9.50 28.84 7.26
CA ILE A 107 -8.51 28.82 8.34
C ILE A 107 -9.02 27.87 9.42
N PHE A 108 -8.18 26.94 9.86
CA PHE A 108 -8.63 25.85 10.73
C PHE A 108 -7.51 25.31 11.63
N THR A 109 -7.92 24.60 12.67
CA THR A 109 -7.11 23.73 13.51
C THR A 109 -7.36 22.27 13.13
N MET A 110 -6.49 21.36 13.57
CA MET A 110 -6.72 19.92 13.36
C MET A 110 -8.02 19.44 14.03
N GLY A 111 -8.34 19.95 15.22
CA GLY A 111 -9.53 19.54 15.97
C GLY A 111 -10.83 19.86 15.23
N GLU A 112 -10.94 21.07 14.66
CA GLU A 112 -12.12 21.47 13.87
C GLU A 112 -12.31 20.59 12.64
N VAL A 113 -11.22 20.28 11.93
CA VAL A 113 -11.29 19.41 10.74
C VAL A 113 -11.63 17.97 11.11
N ILE A 114 -11.08 17.43 12.20
CA ILE A 114 -11.41 16.08 12.68
C ILE A 114 -12.88 16.03 13.07
N SER A 115 -13.36 16.97 13.88
CA SER A 115 -14.74 17.04 14.34
C SER A 115 -15.74 17.07 13.17
N ALA A 116 -15.40 17.74 12.07
CA ALA A 116 -16.24 17.80 10.87
C ALA A 116 -16.12 16.57 9.95
N ALA A 117 -15.04 15.79 10.04
CA ALA A 117 -14.72 14.73 9.08
C ALA A 117 -14.84 13.31 9.63
N GLU A 118 -14.78 13.13 10.95
CA GLU A 118 -14.76 11.84 11.61
C GLU A 118 -16.09 11.09 11.47
N ARG A 119 -16.00 9.78 11.18
CA ARG A 119 -17.08 8.80 11.11
C ARG A 119 -16.60 7.44 11.63
N GLY A 120 -15.95 7.44 12.80
CA GLY A 120 -15.47 6.22 13.46
C GLY A 120 -14.14 5.69 12.93
N GLU A 121 -13.29 6.53 12.33
CA GLU A 121 -11.94 6.14 11.98
C GLU A 121 -11.11 5.77 13.22
N ALA A 122 -10.27 4.74 13.11
CA ALA A 122 -9.46 4.27 14.24
C ALA A 122 -8.42 5.30 14.74
N ASP A 123 -7.86 6.12 13.85
CA ASP A 123 -6.90 7.18 14.21
C ASP A 123 -7.00 8.39 13.27
N PRO A 124 -8.00 9.28 13.47
CA PRO A 124 -8.20 10.47 12.65
C PRO A 124 -7.06 11.48 12.82
N ASN A 125 -6.42 11.52 14.00
CA ASN A 125 -5.33 12.44 14.31
C ASN A 125 -4.09 12.15 13.48
N TYR A 126 -3.62 10.90 13.48
CA TYR A 126 -2.49 10.48 12.65
C TYR A 126 -2.81 10.68 11.17
N ASN A 127 -4.00 10.27 10.73
CA ASN A 127 -4.39 10.37 9.32
C ASN A 127 -4.40 11.83 8.84
N LEU A 128 -5.03 12.73 9.60
CA LEU A 128 -5.08 14.15 9.27
C LEU A 128 -3.69 14.78 9.30
N ARG A 129 -2.89 14.52 10.34
CA ARG A 129 -1.52 15.05 10.44
C ARG A 129 -0.67 14.65 9.23
N HIS A 130 -0.76 13.39 8.83
CA HIS A 130 -0.01 12.89 7.68
C HIS A 130 -0.47 13.53 6.37
N TYR A 131 -1.78 13.76 6.22
CA TYR A 131 -2.35 14.40 5.05
C TYR A 131 -1.99 15.89 4.97
N LEU A 132 -2.11 16.63 6.07
CA LEU A 132 -1.71 18.03 6.16
C LEU A 132 -0.24 18.23 5.82
N ARG A 133 0.66 17.37 6.32
CA ARG A 133 2.08 17.44 5.98
C ARG A 133 2.33 17.38 4.47
N VAL A 134 1.58 16.53 3.76
CA VAL A 134 1.68 16.42 2.30
C VAL A 134 1.11 17.66 1.61
N LEU A 135 -0.05 18.16 2.06
CA LEU A 135 -0.66 19.36 1.50
C LEU A 135 0.22 20.61 1.71
N VAL A 136 0.90 20.71 2.85
CA VAL A 136 1.87 21.77 3.13
C VAL A 136 3.07 21.67 2.20
N ALA A 137 3.65 20.47 2.05
CA ALA A 137 4.76 20.24 1.11
C ALA A 137 4.38 20.59 -0.34
N ALA A 138 3.13 20.32 -0.74
CA ALA A 138 2.60 20.67 -2.06
C ALA A 138 2.18 22.15 -2.20
N GLY A 139 2.20 22.93 -1.12
CA GLY A 139 1.80 24.33 -1.09
C GLY A 139 0.29 24.56 -1.21
N TYR A 140 -0.54 23.59 -0.85
CA TYR A 140 -2.00 23.74 -0.77
C TYR A 140 -2.41 24.40 0.55
N VAL A 141 -1.70 24.06 1.61
CA VAL A 141 -1.93 24.54 2.98
C VAL A 141 -0.66 25.21 3.47
N ILE A 142 -0.77 26.23 4.30
CA ILE A 142 0.35 26.80 5.05
C ILE A 142 0.11 26.69 6.54
N ASP A 143 1.19 26.54 7.27
CA ASP A 143 1.23 26.64 8.72
C ASP A 143 1.25 28.11 9.12
N LEU A 144 0.34 28.52 10.01
CA LEU A 144 0.36 29.88 10.57
C LEU A 144 1.18 29.89 11.87
N THR A 145 1.95 30.95 12.06
CA THR A 145 2.75 31.18 13.27
C THR A 145 1.85 31.41 14.49
N SER A 146 0.65 31.95 14.29
CA SER A 146 -0.33 32.19 15.36
C SER A 146 -1.05 30.90 15.77
N LYS A 147 -1.18 30.71 17.08
CA LYS A 147 -1.90 29.58 17.68
C LYS A 147 -3.24 30.04 18.26
N VAL A 148 -4.23 29.16 18.28
CA VAL A 148 -5.45 29.36 19.09
C VAL A 148 -5.10 29.02 20.54
N GLN A 149 -5.52 29.84 21.50
CA GLN A 149 -5.33 29.52 22.92
C GLN A 149 -6.01 28.18 23.26
N GLY A 150 -5.32 27.34 24.02
CA GLY A 150 -5.88 26.07 24.44
C GLY A 150 -6.92 26.27 25.55
N THR A 151 -7.74 25.24 25.78
CA THR A 151 -8.80 25.26 26.80
C THR A 151 -8.25 25.16 28.24
N LYS A 152 -6.98 24.78 28.43
CA LYS A 152 -6.30 24.77 29.72
C LYS A 152 -5.37 25.98 29.84
N LEU A 153 -5.30 26.58 31.03
CA LEU A 153 -4.47 27.75 31.34
C LEU A 153 -2.99 27.57 30.95
N THR A 154 -2.47 26.35 31.02
CA THR A 154 -1.08 26.00 30.68
C THR A 154 -0.90 25.38 29.29
N SER A 155 -1.95 25.37 28.45
CA SER A 155 -1.87 24.74 27.15
C SER A 155 -1.04 25.58 26.17
N PRO A 156 -0.10 24.97 25.43
CA PRO A 156 0.70 25.67 24.40
C PRO A 156 -0.12 26.11 23.17
N GLY A 157 -1.45 25.93 23.19
CA GLY A 157 -2.38 26.29 22.13
C GLY A 157 -2.43 25.29 20.97
N PHE A 158 -3.37 25.52 20.04
CA PHE A 158 -3.53 24.71 18.83
C PHE A 158 -2.94 25.41 17.61
N LYS A 159 -2.15 24.67 16.84
CA LYS A 159 -1.59 25.16 15.57
C LYS A 159 -2.70 25.48 14.58
N ARG A 160 -2.61 26.63 13.92
CA ARG A 160 -3.54 27.04 12.85
C ARG A 160 -2.92 26.79 11.49
N PHE A 161 -3.79 26.45 10.55
CA PHE A 161 -3.47 26.22 9.15
C PHE A 161 -4.39 27.09 8.30
N ARG A 162 -3.91 27.50 7.13
CA ARG A 162 -4.73 28.19 6.13
C ARG A 162 -4.67 27.44 4.81
N LEU A 163 -5.84 27.19 4.22
CA LEU A 163 -5.94 26.69 2.85
C LEU A 163 -5.63 27.84 1.88
N ILE A 164 -4.58 27.68 1.08
CA ILE A 164 -4.13 28.66 0.08
C ILE A 164 -4.63 28.28 -1.31
N LYS A 165 -4.57 26.99 -1.65
CA LYS A 165 -5.04 26.49 -2.95
C LYS A 165 -6.34 25.72 -2.78
N ASN A 166 -7.46 26.37 -3.04
CA ASN A 166 -8.76 25.74 -3.10
C ASN A 166 -9.09 25.36 -4.55
N THR A 167 -8.57 24.21 -5.00
CA THR A 167 -8.65 23.79 -6.42
C THR A 167 -9.98 23.16 -6.82
N GLY A 168 -10.87 22.84 -5.86
CA GLY A 168 -12.20 22.33 -6.16
C GLY A 168 -12.70 21.28 -5.17
N ALA A 169 -13.82 20.64 -5.51
CA ALA A 169 -14.53 19.71 -4.63
C ALA A 169 -13.79 18.38 -4.42
N LEU A 170 -12.94 17.98 -5.35
CA LEU A 170 -12.22 16.71 -5.28
C LEU A 170 -11.00 16.85 -4.38
N ALA A 171 -10.85 15.94 -3.43
CA ALA A 171 -9.69 15.96 -2.55
C ALA A 171 -8.43 15.53 -3.31
N PRO A 172 -7.30 16.26 -3.17
CA PRO A 172 -6.01 15.79 -3.63
C PRO A 172 -5.65 14.43 -3.02
N VAL A 173 -5.22 13.48 -3.85
CA VAL A 173 -4.92 12.11 -3.43
C VAL A 173 -3.41 11.90 -3.37
N TYR A 174 -2.91 11.64 -2.15
CA TYR A 174 -1.51 11.32 -1.96
C TYR A 174 -1.22 9.84 -2.12
N ARG A 175 -0.20 9.53 -2.92
CA ARG A 175 0.33 8.19 -3.14
C ARG A 175 1.74 8.09 -2.55
N PRO A 176 1.95 7.37 -1.42
CA PRO A 176 3.24 7.29 -0.73
C PRO A 176 4.40 6.72 -1.58
N ARG A 177 4.08 5.87 -2.56
CA ARG A 177 5.03 5.33 -3.55
C ARG A 177 4.35 5.48 -4.91
N PRO A 178 4.64 6.53 -5.71
CA PRO A 178 5.94 7.19 -5.90
C PRO A 178 6.15 8.55 -5.20
N LYS A 179 5.47 8.83 -4.07
CA LYS A 179 5.46 10.14 -3.38
C LYS A 179 4.87 11.25 -4.24
N VAL A 180 3.71 11.00 -4.83
CA VAL A 180 3.01 11.98 -5.69
C VAL A 180 1.68 12.36 -5.05
N LEU A 181 1.37 13.64 -5.05
CA LEU A 181 0.04 14.19 -4.78
C LEU A 181 -0.63 14.49 -6.11
N PHE A 182 -1.75 13.84 -6.38
CA PHE A 182 -2.53 14.07 -7.59
C PHE A 182 -3.76 14.92 -7.26
N ASP A 183 -3.95 16.03 -7.96
CA ASP A 183 -5.15 16.86 -7.84
C ASP A 183 -6.14 16.55 -8.96
N PHE A 184 -7.25 15.92 -8.61
CA PHE A 184 -8.28 15.55 -9.57
C PHE A 184 -9.07 16.71 -10.15
N ASN A 185 -9.03 17.91 -9.56
CA ASN A 185 -9.72 19.07 -10.13
C ASN A 185 -8.89 19.73 -11.23
N THR A 186 -7.56 19.74 -11.09
CA THR A 186 -6.64 20.40 -12.04
C THR A 186 -5.90 19.43 -12.95
N GLY A 187 -5.86 18.14 -12.61
CA GLY A 187 -5.07 17.12 -13.30
C GLY A 187 -3.57 17.20 -13.01
N ILE A 188 -3.14 18.07 -12.08
CA ILE A 188 -1.72 18.29 -11.78
C ILE A 188 -1.20 17.19 -10.86
N GLU A 189 -0.02 16.68 -11.19
CA GLU A 189 0.77 15.79 -10.34
C GLU A 189 1.91 16.57 -9.68
N ILE A 190 2.03 16.47 -8.35
CA ILE A 190 3.10 17.11 -7.59
C ILE A 190 3.91 16.03 -6.88
N LYS A 191 5.19 15.94 -7.21
CA LYS A 191 6.12 15.07 -6.46
C LYS A 191 6.45 15.71 -5.12
N ILE A 192 6.38 14.92 -4.07
CA ILE A 192 6.57 15.32 -2.68
C ILE A 192 7.96 14.87 -2.23
N GLY A 193 8.84 15.83 -1.93
CA GLY A 193 10.21 15.58 -1.46
C GLY A 193 11.30 15.79 -2.49
N GLU A 194 10.98 16.23 -3.72
CA GLU A 194 11.95 16.94 -4.56
C GLU A 194 11.99 18.40 -4.08
N ALA A 195 13.20 18.93 -3.85
CA ALA A 195 13.37 20.31 -3.39
C ALA A 195 12.63 21.25 -4.37
N LYS A 196 11.80 22.14 -3.83
CA LYS A 196 11.16 23.19 -4.64
C LYS A 196 12.27 24.01 -5.30
N PRO A 197 12.25 24.27 -6.63
CA PRO A 197 13.02 25.39 -7.14
C PRO A 197 12.50 26.65 -6.44
N CYS A 198 13.41 27.44 -5.87
CA CYS A 198 13.09 28.75 -5.34
C CYS A 198 12.41 29.61 -6.43
N PRO A 199 11.45 30.48 -6.07
CA PRO A 199 10.95 31.49 -6.98
C PRO A 199 12.04 32.46 -7.41
#